data_AF-I6ZRV8-F1
#
_entry.id   AF-I6ZRV8-F1
#
_cell.length_a   1.000
_cell.length_b   1.000
_cell.length_c   1.000
_cell.angle_alpha   90.00
_cell.angle_beta   90.00
_cell.angle_gamma   90.00
#
_symmetry.space_group_name_H-M   'P 1'
#
loop_
_entity.id
_entity.type
_entity.pdbx_description
1 polymer ?
#
loop_
_entity_poly.entity_id
_entity_poly.type
_entity_poly.pdbx_seq_one_letter_code
_entity_poly.pdbx_strand_id
1 'polypeptide(L)'
;MTTLPSPGTKTFPEDSLEKKCYNFVETLEKYIPIPNERYRLAFNLYRFKKGEGDPPAVILKSAKIKFENIGEKELAALIDEGIKDF
;
A
#
# COMPACT_ATOMS: atom_id res chain seq x y z
N MET A 1 42.18 17.65 0.59
CA MET A 1 41.02 16.83 0.20
C MET A 1 39.99 16.94 1.30
N THR A 2 39.04 17.86 1.18
CA THR A 2 38.02 18.14 2.21
C THR A 2 36.75 17.39 1.80
N THR A 3 36.45 16.28 2.47
CA THR A 3 35.25 15.49 2.19
C THR A 3 34.04 16.19 2.83
N LEU A 4 33.08 16.60 2.01
CA LEU A 4 31.79 17.15 2.45
C LEU A 4 31.06 16.13 3.35
N PRO A 5 30.34 16.58 4.40
CA PRO A 5 29.56 15.68 5.24
C PRO A 5 28.50 14.97 4.39
N SER A 6 28.24 13.71 4.75
CA SER A 6 27.29 12.84 4.06
C SER A 6 25.95 13.58 3.88
N PRO A 7 25.38 13.62 2.66
CA PRO A 7 24.14 14.34 2.41
C PRO A 7 23.07 13.81 3.37
N GLY A 8 22.51 14.71 4.18
CA GLY A 8 21.50 14.36 5.17
C GLY A 8 20.39 13.57 4.48
N THR A 9 20.11 12.38 5.01
CA THR A 9 18.98 11.57 4.57
C THR A 9 17.72 12.42 4.67
N LYS A 10 17.11 12.74 3.52
CA LYS A 10 15.80 13.37 3.48
C LYS A 10 14.83 12.39 4.14
N THR A 11 14.54 12.61 5.42
CA THR A 11 13.44 11.95 6.10
C THR A 11 12.18 12.33 5.34
N PHE A 12 11.60 11.34 4.66
CA PHE A 12 10.33 11.51 4.00
C PHE A 12 9.29 11.93 5.06
N PRO A 13 8.43 12.93 4.77
CA PRO A 13 7.46 13.43 5.73
C PRO A 13 6.56 12.29 6.20
N GLU A 14 6.39 12.19 7.52
CA GLU A 14 5.64 11.10 8.17
C GLU A 14 4.13 11.11 7.85
N ASP A 15 3.64 12.20 7.27
CA ASP A 15 2.25 12.35 6.81
C ASP A 15 2.01 11.89 5.37
N SER A 16 3.04 11.35 4.70
CA SER A 16 2.89 10.83 3.34
C SER A 16 1.83 9.73 3.30
N LEU A 17 0.88 9.87 2.37
CA LEU A 17 -0.16 8.88 2.02
C LEU A 17 0.39 7.44 1.93
N GLU A 18 1.65 7.28 1.51
CA GLU A 18 2.37 6.01 1.52
C GLU A 18 2.38 5.37 2.90
N LYS A 19 2.86 6.04 3.95
CA LYS A 19 2.98 5.46 5.30
C LYS A 19 1.62 5.04 5.86
N LYS A 20 0.57 5.82 5.56
CA LYS A 20 -0.83 5.51 5.89
C LYS A 20 -1.33 4.25 5.16
N CYS A 21 -1.10 4.14 3.84
CA CYS A 21 -1.44 2.94 3.07
C CYS A 21 -0.66 1.71 3.55
N TYR A 22 0.64 1.84 3.85
CA TYR A 22 1.45 0.73 4.35
C TYR A 22 0.96 0.23 5.71
N ASN A 23 0.65 1.13 6.66
CA ASN A 23 0.07 0.76 7.95
C ASN A 23 -1.30 0.09 7.79
N PHE A 24 -2.17 0.59 6.89
CA PHE A 24 -3.47 -0.02 6.62
C PHE A 24 -3.30 -1.46 6.13
N VAL A 25 -2.39 -1.70 5.18
CA VAL A 25 -2.20 -3.04 4.63
C VAL A 25 -1.48 -3.98 5.61
N GLU A 26 -0.70 -3.47 6.56
CA GLU A 26 -0.21 -4.28 7.68
C GLU A 26 -1.34 -4.87 8.52
N THR A 27 -2.44 -4.12 8.75
CA THR A 27 -3.63 -4.68 9.45
C THR A 27 -4.29 -5.83 8.70
N LEU A 28 -4.06 -5.92 7.38
CA LEU A 28 -4.56 -6.99 6.51
C LEU A 28 -3.68 -8.24 6.51
N GLU A 29 -2.67 -8.34 7.39
CA GLU A 29 -1.83 -9.54 7.56
C GLU A 29 -2.62 -10.84 7.68
N LYS A 30 -3.76 -10.78 8.40
CA LYS A 30 -4.65 -11.94 8.58
C LYS A 30 -5.22 -12.48 7.26
N TYR A 31 -5.32 -11.63 6.25
CA TYR A 31 -5.89 -11.96 4.95
C TYR A 31 -4.81 -12.15 3.89
N ILE A 32 -3.71 -11.40 3.99
CA ILE A 32 -2.56 -11.46 3.07
C ILE A 32 -1.32 -11.78 3.92
N PRO A 33 -1.03 -13.07 4.15
CA PRO A 33 0.11 -13.48 4.97
C PRO A 33 1.45 -13.09 4.31
N ILE A 34 1.47 -12.93 2.99
CA ILE A 34 2.68 -12.62 2.22
C ILE A 34 2.99 -11.12 2.32
N PRO A 35 4.07 -10.72 3.02
CA PRO A 35 4.39 -9.30 3.22
C PRO A 35 4.73 -8.59 1.91
N ASN A 36 5.34 -9.27 0.95
CA ASN A 36 5.64 -8.70 -0.36
C ASN A 36 4.37 -8.28 -1.12
N GLU A 37 3.28 -9.03 -0.98
CA GLU A 37 2.00 -8.71 -1.61
C GLU A 37 1.28 -7.58 -0.89
N ARG A 38 1.42 -7.51 0.43
CA ARG A 38 1.01 -6.35 1.23
C ARG A 38 1.69 -5.07 0.76
N TYR A 39 3.01 -5.09 0.58
CA TYR A 39 3.74 -3.92 0.09
C TYR A 39 3.38 -3.53 -1.34
N ARG A 40 3.14 -4.51 -2.22
CA ARG A 40 2.62 -4.24 -3.58
C ARG A 40 1.23 -3.63 -3.55
N LEU A 41 0.36 -4.12 -2.67
CA LEU A 41 -0.98 -3.57 -2.50
C LEU A 41 -0.88 -2.11 -2.00
N ALA A 42 -0.12 -1.85 -0.93
CA ALA A 42 0.07 -0.51 -0.37
C ALA A 42 0.59 0.49 -1.41
N PHE A 43 1.56 0.08 -2.24
CA PHE A 43 2.10 0.93 -3.31
C PHE A 43 1.09 1.22 -4.42
N ASN A 44 0.28 0.23 -4.82
CA ASN A 44 -0.76 0.44 -5.82
C ASN A 44 -1.90 1.33 -5.28
N LEU A 45 -2.23 1.22 -3.99
CA LEU A 45 -3.21 2.10 -3.33
C LEU A 45 -2.73 3.54 -3.28
N TYR A 46 -1.45 3.73 -2.99
CA TYR A 46 -0.85 5.04 -3.07
C TYR A 46 -0.92 5.63 -4.49
N ARG A 47 -0.61 4.83 -5.52
CA ARG A 47 -0.75 5.27 -6.93
C ARG A 47 -2.19 5.62 -7.30
N PHE A 48 -3.16 4.83 -6.82
CA PHE A 48 -4.58 5.11 -7.02
C PHE A 48 -4.97 6.46 -6.41
N LYS A 49 -4.55 6.74 -5.17
CA LYS A 49 -4.76 8.06 -4.54
C LYS A 49 -4.07 9.21 -5.28
N LYS A 50 -2.94 8.94 -5.93
CA LYS A 50 -2.22 9.92 -6.74
C LYS A 50 -2.87 10.17 -8.11
N GLY A 51 -3.93 9.44 -8.46
CA GLY A 51 -4.62 9.53 -9.75
C GLY A 51 -3.98 8.74 -10.89
N GLU A 52 -2.93 7.96 -10.60
CA GLU A 52 -2.16 7.17 -11.59
C GLU A 52 -2.38 5.66 -11.45
N GLY A 53 -3.32 5.23 -10.62
CA GLY A 53 -3.53 3.82 -10.29
C GLY A 53 -4.88 3.27 -10.74
N ASP A 54 -4.95 1.94 -10.77
CA ASP A 54 -6.16 1.17 -11.03
C ASP A 54 -7.00 0.97 -9.75
N PRO A 55 -8.30 0.66 -9.88
CA PRO A 55 -9.16 0.36 -8.73
C PRO A 55 -8.60 -0.80 -7.90
N PRO A 56 -8.83 -0.83 -6.58
CA PRO A 56 -8.36 -1.92 -5.70
C PRO A 56 -8.83 -3.30 -6.18
N ALA A 57 -10.02 -3.43 -6.77
CA ALA A 57 -10.49 -4.67 -7.38
C ALA A 57 -9.63 -5.15 -8.57
N VAL A 58 -9.13 -4.23 -9.39
CA VAL A 58 -8.25 -4.54 -10.53
C VAL A 58 -6.84 -4.84 -10.05
N ILE A 59 -6.37 -4.13 -9.02
CA ILE A 59 -5.08 -4.40 -8.38
C ILE A 59 -5.05 -5.82 -7.80
N LEU A 60 -6.10 -6.24 -7.10
CA LEU A 60 -6.19 -7.58 -6.51
C LEU A 60 -6.16 -8.67 -7.58
N LYS A 61 -6.87 -8.48 -8.70
CA LYS A 61 -6.81 -9.38 -9.87
C LYS A 61 -5.44 -9.39 -10.56
N SER A 62 -4.89 -8.21 -10.79
CA SER A 62 -3.65 -8.03 -11.57
C SER A 62 -2.43 -8.52 -10.78
N ALA A 63 -2.41 -8.26 -9.47
CA ALA A 63 -1.32 -8.65 -8.60
C ALA A 63 -1.32 -10.14 -8.22
N LYS A 64 -2.37 -10.92 -8.59
CA LYS A 64 -2.53 -12.35 -8.24
C LYS A 64 -2.27 -12.63 -6.76
N ILE A 65 -2.74 -11.73 -5.91
CA ILE A 65 -2.47 -11.79 -4.48
C ILE A 65 -3.12 -13.05 -3.92
N LYS A 66 -2.37 -13.79 -3.12
CA LYS A 66 -2.91 -14.93 -2.38
C LYS A 66 -3.64 -14.40 -1.16
N PHE A 67 -4.96 -14.32 -1.28
CA PHE A 67 -5.85 -14.05 -0.16
C PHE A 67 -6.18 -15.36 0.54
N GLU A 68 -6.04 -15.37 1.87
CA GLU A 68 -6.57 -16.42 2.73
C GLU A 68 -7.73 -15.85 3.56
N ASN A 69 -8.76 -16.64 3.80
CA ASN A 69 -9.92 -16.30 4.65
C ASN A 69 -10.87 -15.16 4.17
N ILE A 70 -10.72 -14.59 2.98
CA ILE A 70 -11.65 -13.57 2.46
C ILE A 70 -11.81 -13.62 0.94
N GLY A 71 -12.97 -13.20 0.44
CA GLY A 71 -13.22 -13.08 -1.00
C GLY A 71 -12.55 -11.86 -1.63
N GLU A 72 -12.12 -11.98 -2.89
CA GLU A 72 -11.48 -10.93 -3.69
C GLU A 72 -12.31 -9.62 -3.72
N LYS A 73 -13.65 -9.74 -3.72
CA LYS A 73 -14.58 -8.60 -3.67
C LYS A 73 -14.69 -7.96 -2.29
N GLU A 74 -14.66 -8.73 -1.22
CA GLU A 74 -14.77 -8.21 0.15
C GLU A 74 -13.51 -7.47 0.55
N LEU A 75 -12.34 -8.02 0.18
CA LEU A 75 -11.07 -7.35 0.41
C LEU A 75 -10.98 -6.07 -0.43
N ALA A 76 -11.47 -6.08 -1.67
CA ALA A 76 -11.59 -4.86 -2.48
C ALA A 76 -12.47 -3.80 -1.81
N ALA A 77 -13.63 -4.17 -1.25
CA ALA A 77 -14.56 -3.24 -0.60
C ALA A 77 -13.96 -2.63 0.67
N LEU A 78 -13.33 -3.45 1.52
CA LEU A 78 -12.61 -3.01 2.72
C LEU A 78 -11.53 -1.98 2.40
N ILE A 79 -10.79 -2.24 1.32
CA ILE A 79 -9.75 -1.34 0.85
C ILE A 79 -10.35 -0.07 0.26
N ASP A 80 -11.44 -0.15 -0.50
CA ASP A 80 -12.12 1.03 -1.07
C ASP A 80 -12.68 1.96 0.03
N GLU A 81 -13.24 1.38 1.09
CA GLU A 81 -13.63 2.13 2.30
C GLU A 81 -12.44 2.75 3.00
N GLY A 82 -11.35 2.00 3.21
CA GLY A 82 -10.12 2.53 3.82
C GLY A 82 -9.52 3.67 3.00
N ILE A 83 -9.55 3.58 1.66
CA ILE A 83 -9.08 4.65 0.77
C ILE A 83 -9.98 5.89 0.87
N LYS A 84 -11.31 5.76 1.05
CA LYS A 84 -12.21 6.93 1.16
C LYS A 84 -11.93 7.82 2.37
N ASP A 85 -11.36 7.25 3.43
CA ASP A 85 -10.99 7.97 4.65
C ASP A 85 -9.66 8.75 4.51
N PHE A 86 -8.83 8.40 3.52
CA PHE A 86 -7.57 9.09 3.17
C PHE A 86 -7.76 10.21 2.13
#